data_AF-A0A8T4WYK0-F1
#
_entry.id   AF-A0A8T4WYK0-F1
#
_cell.length_a   1.000
_cell.length_b   1.000
_cell.length_c   1.000
_cell.angle_alpha   90.00
_cell.angle_beta   90.00
_cell.angle_gamma   90.00
#
_symmetry.space_group_name_H-M   'P 1'
#
loop_
_entity.id
_entity.type
_entity.pdbx_description
1 polymer ?
#
loop_
_entity_poly.entity_id
_entity_poly.type
_entity_poly.pdbx_seq_one_letter_code
_entity_poly.pdbx_strand_id
1 'polypeptide(L)'
;MTEKEDEEEEDEDRNTEERYHVETDNKEGDVCVITERCKGCGFCIEFCPVDALDYSDRATEKGYTPPEMTEGCVLCGKCEKICPEFAIYLDEEEDEEEKEGEGESEEERGEWI
;
A
#
# COMPACT_ATOMS: atom_id res chain seq x y z
N MET A 1 -40.45 13.53 -24.80
CA MET A 1 -40.17 12.09 -24.68
C MET A 1 -38.67 12.03 -24.49
N THR A 2 -38.28 11.95 -23.22
CA THR A 2 -36.92 12.13 -22.70
C THR A 2 -36.25 10.76 -22.66
N GLU A 3 -35.48 10.45 -23.69
CA GLU A 3 -34.76 9.20 -23.91
C GLU A 3 -33.54 9.61 -24.76
N LYS A 4 -32.27 9.38 -24.44
CA LYS A 4 -31.62 8.46 -23.50
C LYS A 4 -30.38 9.15 -22.92
N GLU A 5 -30.19 8.96 -21.62
CA GLU A 5 -28.87 8.97 -20.99
C GLU A 5 -28.14 7.73 -21.51
N ASP A 6 -27.19 7.90 -22.42
CA ASP A 6 -26.28 6.85 -22.85
C ASP A 6 -24.87 7.36 -22.49
N GLU A 7 -24.46 6.94 -21.29
CA GLU A 7 -23.12 6.43 -20.96
C GLU A 7 -21.95 7.33 -21.41
N GLU A 8 -21.48 8.14 -20.46
CA GLU A 8 -20.17 8.78 -20.56
C GLU A 8 -19.10 7.66 -20.59
N GLU A 9 -18.57 7.39 -21.79
CA GLU A 9 -17.33 6.66 -21.97
C GLU A 9 -16.18 7.48 -21.38
N GLU A 10 -15.65 7.03 -20.25
CA GLU A 10 -14.36 7.47 -19.71
C GLU A 10 -13.34 6.35 -19.91
N ASP A 11 -12.95 6.11 -21.17
CA ASP A 11 -11.70 5.45 -21.51
C ASP A 11 -10.55 6.43 -21.22
N GLU A 12 -9.90 6.32 -20.06
CA GLU A 12 -8.48 6.64 -19.83
C GLU A 12 -8.20 6.54 -18.32
N ASP A 13 -7.72 5.39 -17.84
CA ASP A 13 -6.64 5.36 -16.84
C ASP A 13 -6.12 3.93 -16.64
N ARG A 14 -4.95 3.67 -17.24
CA ARG A 14 -4.12 2.47 -16.98
C ARG A 14 -3.42 2.56 -15.62
N ASN A 15 -4.08 3.11 -14.61
CA ASN A 15 -3.47 3.31 -13.31
C ASN A 15 -4.31 2.66 -12.21
N THR A 16 -4.04 1.40 -11.95
CA THR A 16 -4.66 0.62 -10.85
C THR A 16 -3.99 0.95 -9.50
N GLU A 17 -3.57 2.19 -9.33
CA GLU A 17 -2.93 2.72 -8.12
C GLU A 17 -3.95 3.58 -7.40
N GLU A 18 -4.36 3.15 -6.21
CA GLU A 18 -5.26 3.91 -5.34
C GLU A 18 -4.40 4.74 -4.39
N ARG A 19 -4.59 6.07 -4.40
CA ARG A 19 -3.84 6.99 -3.55
C ARG A 19 -4.75 7.58 -2.47
N TYR A 20 -4.30 7.52 -1.23
CA TYR A 20 -4.99 8.01 -0.06
C TYR A 20 -4.14 9.08 0.62
N HIS A 21 -4.56 10.33 0.50
CA HIS A 21 -3.91 11.44 1.19
C HIS A 21 -4.24 11.38 2.69
N VAL A 22 -3.22 11.44 3.54
CA VAL A 22 -3.35 11.38 5.00
C VAL A 22 -2.71 12.63 5.61
N GLU A 23 -3.54 13.40 6.30
CA GLU A 23 -3.12 14.55 7.12
C GLU A 23 -3.18 14.19 8.60
N THR A 24 -2.09 14.44 9.33
CA THR A 24 -2.01 14.27 10.78
C THR A 24 -1.46 15.53 11.44
N ASP A 25 -1.57 15.66 12.76
CA ASP A 25 -1.13 16.86 13.49
C ASP A 25 0.36 17.24 13.29
N ASN A 26 1.21 16.31 12.83
CA ASN A 26 2.65 16.52 12.67
C ASN A 26 3.26 15.89 11.41
N LYS A 27 2.46 15.28 10.53
CA LYS A 27 2.94 14.63 9.29
C LYS A 27 1.86 14.68 8.22
N GLU A 28 2.27 14.83 6.97
CA GLU A 28 1.43 14.72 5.78
C GLU A 28 2.11 13.76 4.80
N GLY A 29 1.32 12.99 4.07
CA GLY A 29 1.83 12.04 3.09
C GLY A 29 0.73 11.23 2.45
N ASP A 30 1.09 10.52 1.40
CA ASP A 30 0.15 9.79 0.55
C ASP A 30 0.40 8.28 0.65
N VAL A 31 -0.64 7.52 0.95
CA VAL A 31 -0.56 6.05 0.97
C VAL A 31 -1.03 5.54 -0.37
N CYS A 32 -0.15 4.86 -1.09
CA CYS A 32 -0.44 4.33 -2.41
C CYS A 32 -0.60 2.81 -2.37
N VAL A 33 -1.67 2.30 -2.96
CA VAL A 33 -1.99 0.88 -3.04
C VAL A 33 -2.07 0.45 -4.51
N ILE A 34 -1.16 -0.44 -4.89
CA ILE A 34 -1.12 -1.03 -6.24
C ILE A 34 -2.00 -2.28 -6.23
N THR A 35 -3.26 -2.11 -6.60
CA THR A 35 -4.26 -3.19 -6.58
C THR A 35 -3.87 -4.37 -7.49
N GLU A 36 -3.14 -4.12 -8.59
CA GLU A 36 -2.62 -5.17 -9.47
C GLU A 36 -1.61 -6.13 -8.82
N ARG A 37 -0.85 -5.62 -7.85
CA ARG A 37 0.14 -6.40 -7.08
C ARG A 37 -0.45 -7.02 -5.82
N CYS A 38 -1.53 -6.45 -5.31
CA CYS A 38 -2.17 -6.96 -4.10
C CYS A 38 -2.71 -8.39 -4.31
N LYS A 39 -2.39 -9.27 -3.35
CA LYS A 39 -2.87 -10.66 -3.28
C LYS A 39 -3.92 -10.88 -2.21
N GLY A 40 -4.44 -9.80 -1.60
CA GLY A 40 -5.46 -9.88 -0.55
C GLY A 40 -5.03 -10.66 0.70
N CYS A 41 -3.73 -10.64 1.04
CA CYS A 41 -3.21 -11.37 2.21
C CYS A 41 -3.65 -10.80 3.56
N GLY A 42 -4.07 -9.53 3.62
CA GLY A 42 -4.56 -8.90 4.83
C GLY A 42 -3.50 -8.50 5.86
N PHE A 43 -2.20 -8.74 5.61
CA PHE A 43 -1.15 -8.42 6.60
C PHE A 43 -1.06 -6.93 6.94
N CYS A 44 -1.31 -6.04 5.98
CA CYS A 44 -1.31 -4.62 6.24
C CYS A 44 -2.43 -4.19 7.21
N ILE A 45 -3.57 -4.91 7.21
CA ILE A 45 -4.71 -4.68 8.10
C ILE A 45 -4.38 -5.21 9.49
N GLU A 46 -4.02 -6.50 9.60
CA GLU A 46 -3.76 -7.18 10.88
C GLU A 46 -2.60 -6.57 11.70
N PHE A 47 -1.60 -6.01 11.02
CA PHE A 47 -0.43 -5.41 11.68
C PHE A 47 -0.52 -3.89 11.81
N CYS A 48 -1.64 -3.28 11.40
CA CYS A 48 -1.85 -1.85 11.57
C CYS A 48 -2.05 -1.56 13.07
N PRO A 49 -1.18 -0.73 13.70
CA PRO A 49 -1.29 -0.46 15.15
C PRO A 49 -2.49 0.41 15.53
N VAL A 50 -3.12 1.02 14.54
CA VAL A 50 -4.23 1.97 14.67
C VAL A 50 -5.46 1.53 13.87
N ASP A 51 -5.43 0.33 13.28
CA ASP A 51 -6.52 -0.24 12.48
C ASP A 51 -7.04 0.72 11.39
N ALA A 52 -6.13 1.46 10.76
CA ALA A 52 -6.45 2.45 9.72
C ALA A 52 -6.66 1.87 8.30
N LEU A 53 -6.74 0.55 8.17
CA LEU A 53 -6.94 -0.13 6.90
C LEU A 53 -8.03 -1.20 7.09
N ASP A 54 -8.93 -1.33 6.13
CA ASP A 54 -9.95 -2.39 6.09
C ASP A 54 -9.95 -3.09 4.72
N TYR A 55 -10.70 -4.19 4.57
CA TYR A 55 -10.82 -4.87 3.29
C TYR A 55 -11.78 -4.09 2.39
N SER A 56 -11.37 -3.85 1.14
CA SER A 56 -12.27 -3.14 0.25
C SER A 56 -13.49 -3.96 -0.16
N ASP A 57 -14.62 -3.26 -0.31
CA ASP A 57 -15.86 -3.85 -0.84
C ASP A 57 -15.70 -4.29 -2.33
N ARG A 58 -14.67 -3.80 -3.01
CA ARG A 58 -14.41 -4.06 -4.43
C ARG A 58 -13.30 -5.08 -4.62
N ALA A 59 -13.63 -6.21 -5.26
CA ALA A 59 -12.62 -7.14 -5.73
C ALA A 59 -11.90 -6.59 -6.97
N THR A 60 -10.57 -6.81 -7.03
CA THR A 60 -9.76 -6.62 -8.23
C THR A 60 -10.20 -7.57 -9.34
N GLU A 61 -9.74 -7.34 -10.59
CA GLU A 61 -9.93 -8.27 -11.71
C GLU A 61 -9.42 -9.69 -11.42
N LYS A 62 -8.47 -9.84 -10.49
CA LYS A 62 -7.91 -11.11 -10.05
C LYS A 62 -8.72 -11.79 -8.94
N GLY A 63 -9.77 -11.13 -8.44
CA GLY A 63 -10.62 -11.64 -7.36
C GLY A 63 -10.07 -11.41 -5.95
N TYR A 64 -9.01 -10.62 -5.79
CA TYR A 64 -8.48 -10.22 -4.48
C TYR A 64 -9.17 -8.94 -4.00
N THR A 65 -9.39 -8.85 -2.69
CA THR A 65 -9.87 -7.65 -2.00
C THR A 65 -8.66 -6.86 -1.48
N PRO A 66 -8.24 -5.78 -2.16
CA PRO A 66 -7.16 -4.94 -1.69
C PRO A 66 -7.57 -4.20 -0.41
N PRO A 67 -6.60 -3.73 0.40
CA PRO A 67 -6.93 -2.89 1.54
C PRO A 67 -7.45 -1.52 1.06
N GLU A 68 -8.48 -1.00 1.71
CA GLU A 68 -8.92 0.39 1.61
C GLU A 68 -8.50 1.17 2.86
N MET A 69 -8.24 2.47 2.69
CA MET A 69 -7.88 3.35 3.79
C MET A 69 -9.11 3.78 4.59
N THR A 70 -9.03 3.61 5.91
CA THR A 70 -10.01 4.15 6.85
C THR A 70 -9.46 5.39 7.57
N GLU A 71 -10.22 5.91 8.51
CA GLU A 71 -9.78 7.04 9.34
C GLU A 71 -8.67 6.61 10.34
N GLY A 72 -7.79 7.55 10.71
CA GLY A 72 -6.83 7.36 11.80
C GLY A 72 -5.43 6.85 11.40
N CYS A 73 -5.08 6.87 10.12
CA CYS A 73 -3.72 6.55 9.69
C CYS A 73 -2.71 7.56 10.26
N VAL A 74 -1.60 7.05 10.81
CA VAL A 74 -0.53 7.86 11.44
C VAL A 74 0.78 7.86 10.64
N LEU A 75 0.75 7.44 9.37
CA LEU A 75 1.90 7.38 8.48
C LEU A 75 3.13 6.69 9.13
N CYS A 76 2.91 5.49 9.66
CA CYS A 76 3.95 4.73 10.39
C CYS A 76 4.86 3.86 9.50
N GLY A 77 4.50 3.66 8.23
CA GLY A 77 5.26 2.85 7.26
C GLY A 77 5.30 1.34 7.56
N LYS A 78 4.48 0.85 8.50
CA LYS A 78 4.47 -0.58 8.86
C LYS A 78 3.89 -1.46 7.75
N CYS A 79 2.84 -0.96 7.09
CA CYS A 79 2.12 -1.66 6.03
C CYS A 79 3.01 -1.95 4.81
N GLU A 80 3.89 -1.03 4.44
CA GLU A 80 4.89 -1.22 3.38
C GLU A 80 5.90 -2.31 3.74
N LYS A 81 6.48 -2.24 4.95
CA LYS A 81 7.52 -3.16 5.42
C LYS A 81 7.03 -4.59 5.61
N ILE A 82 5.75 -4.78 5.94
CA ILE A 82 5.15 -6.10 6.14
C ILE A 82 4.60 -6.70 4.83
N CYS A 83 4.39 -5.89 3.79
CA CYS A 83 3.81 -6.35 2.55
C CYS A 83 4.83 -7.19 1.76
N PRO A 84 4.61 -8.50 1.56
CA PRO A 84 5.57 -9.34 0.83
C PRO A 84 5.62 -9.02 -0.67
N GLU A 85 4.53 -8.45 -1.21
CA GLU A 85 4.38 -8.13 -2.64
C GLU A 85 4.71 -6.66 -2.95
N PHE A 86 5.03 -5.86 -1.93
CA PHE A 86 5.22 -4.40 -2.05
C PHE A 86 4.07 -3.75 -2.84
N ALA A 87 2.85 -4.15 -2.49
CA ALA A 87 1.62 -3.66 -3.10
C ALA A 87 1.08 -2.40 -2.41
N ILE A 88 1.69 -1.98 -1.31
CA ILE A 88 1.36 -0.76 -0.57
C ILE A 88 2.66 -0.06 -0.19
N TYR A 89 2.72 1.26 -0.36
CA TYR A 89 3.87 2.09 0.00
C TYR A 89 3.42 3.46 0.49
N LEU A 90 4.29 4.14 1.24
CA LEU A 90 4.08 5.52 1.67
C LEU A 90 4.92 6.45 0.81
N ASP A 91 4.27 7.49 0.28
CA ASP A 91 4.89 8.63 -0.36
C ASP A 91 4.85 9.77 0.67
N GLU A 92 5.84 9.77 1.56
CA GLU A 92 6.12 10.92 2.41
C GLU A 92 7.11 11.82 1.65
N GLU A 93 6.80 13.11 1.52
CA GLU A 93 7.76 14.07 0.98
C GLU A 93 8.87 14.27 2.03
N GLU A 94 9.83 13.34 2.06
CA GLU A 94 11.03 13.42 2.90
C GLU A 94 12.03 14.41 2.29
N ASP A 95 12.25 15.53 2.99
CA ASP A 95 13.50 16.30 2.87
C ASP A 95 14.68 15.33 3.11
N GLU A 96 15.55 15.17 2.11
CA GLU A 96 16.69 14.25 2.08
C GLU A 96 17.54 14.29 3.37
N GLU A 97 17.50 13.25 4.21
CA GLU A 97 18.60 12.97 5.15
C GLU A 97 19.01 11.49 5.11
N GLU A 98 20.17 11.27 4.51
CA GLU A 98 20.87 10.00 4.37
C GLU A 98 21.08 9.28 5.70
N LYS A 99 20.81 7.96 5.75
CA LYS A 99 21.63 6.99 6.51
C LYS A 99 21.71 5.61 5.85
N GLU A 100 22.91 5.34 5.37
CA GLU A 100 23.48 4.01 5.11
C GLU A 100 23.58 3.16 6.41
N GLY A 101 23.58 1.82 6.24
CA GLY A 101 24.07 0.81 7.21
C GLY A 101 22.97 -0.10 7.78
N GLU A 102 23.11 -1.42 7.97
CA GLU A 102 24.20 -2.41 8.00
C GLU A 102 23.56 -3.81 7.72
N GLY A 103 24.22 -4.80 7.09
CA GLY A 103 25.01 -5.88 7.73
C GLY A 103 24.13 -6.84 8.56
N GLU A 104 24.12 -8.18 8.50
CA GLU A 104 25.14 -9.26 8.50
C GLU A 104 24.35 -10.59 8.25
N SER A 105 24.87 -11.79 7.94
CA SER A 105 26.15 -12.43 8.23
C SER A 105 26.40 -13.59 7.25
N GLU A 106 27.68 -13.83 7.06
CA GLU A 106 28.35 -14.81 6.22
C GLU A 106 28.34 -16.19 6.93
N GLU A 107 27.62 -17.19 6.40
CA GLU A 107 27.70 -18.57 6.94
C GLU A 107 28.98 -19.23 6.40
N GLU A 108 30.01 -19.08 7.21
CA GLU A 108 31.23 -19.86 7.37
C GLU A 108 31.27 -21.22 6.65
N ARG A 109 32.12 -21.30 5.61
CA ARG A 109 32.64 -22.54 5.06
C ARG A 109 33.54 -23.22 6.09
N GLY A 110 33.26 -24.49 6.42
CA GLY A 110 34.32 -25.45 6.72
C GLY A 110 34.04 -26.41 7.87
N GLU A 111 33.59 -27.62 7.54
CA GLU A 111 33.82 -28.81 8.35
C GLU A 111 34.82 -29.71 7.59
N TRP A 112 36.02 -29.85 8.14
CA TRP A 112 37.07 -30.77 7.67
C TRP A 112 36.93 -32.10 8.42
N ILE A 113 36.57 -33.19 7.71
CA ILE A 113 36.79 -34.58 8.18
C ILE A 113 37.11 -35.49 6.99
#